data_AF-A0A7Y2WYC3-F1
#
_entry.id   AF-A0A7Y2WYC3-F1
#
_cell.length_a   1.000
_cell.length_b   1.000
_cell.length_c   1.000
_cell.angle_alpha   90.00
_cell.angle_beta   90.00
_cell.angle_gamma   90.00
#
_symmetry.space_group_name_H-M   'P 1'
#
loop_
_entity.id
_entity.type
_entity.pdbx_description
1 polymer ?
#
loop_
_entity_poly.entity_id
_entity_poly.type
_entity_poly.pdbx_seq_one_letter_code
_entity_poly.pdbx_strand_id
1 'polypeptide(L)'
;MDWLWWIALGALIGGLVAWVINWWYWRRRMATLQADLETARTDQPPSNEFRIERDRLSADVRTAQAERSRLDADLRACGERSDQLNQHVKALQQRVDELEPLQAQVGGLRSENARLQAESTRMQEENARNVEALQQRVGELEPLQAQVGGLRSENARLQAESTRMQDETTRNVEALQQRVGELEPLQGQIFGLRSENARLRAESTRMQDETTGLRDELDAARAAARGVSLSGAGMDSLTLRNVETVAPAPDEGIGRRDPLIDINEIGLVYEQRLFDAGVFTFEQLAGMAPEDVRSIISPESWQNISPEDWVAEAKLFAEQVRAGTYRRRGQS
;
A
#
# COMPACT_ATOMS: atom_id res chain seq x y z
N MET A 1 -91.94 162.07 -59.23
CA MET A 1 -91.94 160.59 -59.30
C MET A 1 -90.78 160.09 -58.44
N ASP A 2 -90.63 160.61 -57.21
CA ASP A 2 -89.28 160.78 -56.62
C ASP A 2 -89.00 159.88 -55.40
N TRP A 3 -89.98 159.10 -54.96
CA TRP A 3 -89.82 158.18 -53.82
C TRP A 3 -89.11 156.87 -54.19
N LEU A 4 -89.11 156.49 -55.48
CA LEU A 4 -88.46 155.27 -55.98
C LEU A 4 -86.92 155.33 -55.89
N TRP A 5 -86.32 156.50 -56.11
CA TRP A 5 -84.86 156.70 -56.03
C TRP A 5 -84.32 156.50 -54.61
N TRP A 6 -85.06 156.94 -53.59
CA TRP A 6 -84.67 156.75 -52.19
C TRP A 6 -84.75 155.28 -51.75
N ILE A 7 -85.71 154.50 -52.28
CA ILE A 7 -85.79 153.06 -52.03
C ILE A 7 -84.63 152.32 -52.69
N ALA A 8 -84.30 152.66 -53.94
CA ALA A 8 -83.16 152.06 -54.64
C ALA A 8 -81.83 152.35 -53.93
N LEU A 9 -81.64 153.58 -53.45
CA LEU A 9 -80.46 153.97 -52.68
C LEU A 9 -80.39 153.25 -51.32
N GLY A 10 -81.51 153.13 -50.61
CA GLY A 10 -81.61 152.38 -49.36
C GLY A 10 -81.30 150.88 -49.55
N ALA A 11 -81.75 150.27 -50.64
CA ALA A 11 -81.44 148.88 -50.99
C ALA A 11 -79.95 148.68 -51.32
N LEU A 12 -79.33 149.64 -52.04
CA LEU A 12 -77.89 149.60 -52.34
C LEU A 12 -77.03 149.73 -51.08
N ILE A 13 -77.35 150.69 -50.22
CA ILE A 13 -76.64 150.89 -48.95
C ILE A 13 -76.86 149.69 -48.03
N GLY A 14 -78.10 149.20 -47.91
CA GLY A 14 -78.42 148.01 -47.13
C GLY A 14 -77.68 146.76 -47.64
N GLY A 15 -77.61 146.58 -48.96
CA GLY A 15 -76.84 145.51 -49.59
C GLY A 15 -75.34 145.61 -49.33
N LEU A 16 -74.77 146.83 -49.39
CA LEU A 16 -73.35 147.06 -49.13
C LEU A 16 -73.00 146.85 -47.65
N VAL A 17 -73.85 147.30 -46.73
CA VAL A 17 -73.68 147.05 -45.28
C VAL A 17 -73.77 145.56 -44.97
N ALA A 18 -74.78 144.85 -45.51
CA ALA A 18 -74.91 143.41 -45.34
C ALA A 18 -73.70 142.66 -45.91
N TRP A 19 -73.18 143.11 -47.06
CA TRP A 19 -71.98 142.54 -47.67
C TRP A 19 -70.73 142.76 -46.81
N VAL A 20 -70.51 143.96 -46.28
CA VAL A 20 -69.38 144.28 -45.39
C VAL A 20 -69.44 143.46 -44.09
N ILE A 21 -70.63 143.32 -43.49
CA ILE A 21 -70.85 142.50 -42.29
C ILE A 21 -70.53 141.04 -42.60
N ASN A 22 -71.04 140.51 -43.71
CA ASN A 22 -70.78 139.13 -44.12
C ASN A 22 -69.30 138.90 -44.43
N TRP A 23 -68.63 139.84 -45.11
CA TRP A 23 -67.20 139.77 -45.39
C TRP A 23 -66.36 139.80 -44.12
N TRP A 24 -66.69 140.66 -43.15
CA TRP A 24 -65.98 140.72 -41.87
C TRP A 24 -66.19 139.46 -41.04
N TYR A 25 -67.43 138.93 -41.01
CA TYR A 25 -67.74 137.65 -40.38
C TYR A 25 -66.93 136.51 -41.01
N TRP A 26 -66.94 136.40 -42.34
CA TRP A 26 -66.18 135.36 -43.06
C TRP A 26 -64.68 135.52 -42.89
N ARG A 27 -64.15 136.75 -42.91
CA ARG A 27 -62.72 137.01 -42.68
C ARG A 27 -62.28 136.63 -41.28
N ARG A 28 -63.09 136.97 -40.26
CA ARG A 28 -62.82 136.59 -38.87
C ARG A 28 -63.00 135.10 -38.65
N ARG A 29 -64.02 134.48 -39.25
CA ARG A 29 -64.25 133.03 -39.25
C ARG A 29 -63.10 132.27 -39.89
N MET A 30 -62.56 132.78 -41.00
CA MET A 30 -61.38 132.20 -41.65
C MET A 30 -60.13 132.33 -40.79
N ALA A 31 -59.94 133.47 -40.12
CA ALA A 31 -58.84 133.61 -39.17
C ALA A 31 -58.97 132.62 -38.00
N THR A 32 -60.18 132.38 -37.46
CA THR A 32 -60.39 131.38 -36.41
C THR A 32 -60.18 129.96 -36.90
N LEU A 33 -60.64 129.63 -38.12
CA LEU A 33 -60.44 128.29 -38.69
C LEU A 33 -58.97 128.02 -39.04
N GLN A 34 -58.24 129.05 -39.47
CA GLN A 34 -56.79 128.96 -39.68
C GLN A 34 -56.06 128.77 -38.35
N ALA A 35 -56.42 129.52 -37.30
CA ALA A 35 -55.87 129.33 -35.97
C ALA A 35 -56.19 127.95 -35.39
N ASP A 36 -57.41 127.43 -35.57
CA ASP A 36 -57.84 126.10 -35.13
C ASP A 36 -57.12 124.97 -35.92
N LEU A 37 -56.86 125.18 -37.22
CA LEU A 37 -56.08 124.25 -38.04
C LEU A 37 -54.60 124.28 -37.69
N GLU A 38 -54.04 125.46 -37.39
CA GLU A 38 -52.66 125.58 -36.94
C GLU A 38 -52.47 124.99 -35.55
N THR A 39 -53.39 125.23 -34.61
CA THR A 39 -53.35 124.60 -33.27
C THR A 39 -53.50 123.09 -33.35
N ALA A 40 -54.44 122.56 -34.15
CA ALA A 40 -54.56 121.11 -34.36
C ALA A 40 -53.33 120.49 -35.05
N ARG A 41 -52.65 121.24 -35.92
CA ARG A 41 -51.40 120.82 -36.57
C ARG A 41 -50.20 120.88 -35.62
N THR A 42 -50.20 121.78 -34.64
CA THR A 42 -49.17 121.86 -33.59
C THR A 42 -49.42 120.90 -32.43
N ASP A 43 -50.69 120.61 -32.10
CA ASP A 43 -51.11 119.65 -31.05
C ASP A 43 -51.12 118.21 -31.55
N GLN A 44 -51.06 117.97 -32.86
CA GLN A 44 -50.77 116.64 -33.37
C GLN A 44 -49.34 116.31 -32.91
N PRO A 45 -49.14 115.34 -31.99
CA PRO A 45 -47.81 114.97 -31.56
C PRO A 45 -46.98 114.72 -32.81
N PRO A 46 -45.76 115.29 -32.90
CA PRO A 46 -44.98 115.23 -34.12
C PRO A 46 -44.93 113.76 -34.52
N SER A 47 -45.41 113.43 -35.71
CA SER A 47 -45.46 112.05 -36.23
C SER A 47 -44.12 111.31 -36.14
N ASN A 48 -43.04 112.06 -35.90
CA ASN A 48 -41.70 111.61 -35.57
C ASN A 48 -41.59 110.86 -34.22
N GLU A 49 -42.34 111.24 -33.17
CA GLU A 49 -42.26 110.59 -31.84
C GLU A 49 -42.81 109.16 -31.86
N PHE A 50 -44.01 108.96 -32.42
CA PHE A 50 -44.55 107.61 -32.65
C PHE A 50 -43.70 106.77 -33.61
N ARG A 51 -42.97 107.41 -34.54
CA ARG A 51 -42.00 106.70 -35.39
C ARG A 51 -40.80 106.24 -34.56
N ILE A 52 -40.24 107.11 -33.72
CA ILE A 52 -39.13 106.77 -32.83
C ILE A 52 -39.53 105.66 -31.86
N GLU A 53 -40.72 105.74 -31.27
CA GLU A 53 -41.23 104.72 -30.34
C GLU A 53 -41.49 103.39 -31.06
N ARG A 54 -42.11 103.41 -32.24
CA ARG A 54 -42.28 102.20 -33.06
C ARG A 54 -40.93 101.60 -33.48
N ASP A 55 -39.97 102.44 -33.87
CA ASP A 55 -38.63 101.99 -34.26
C ASP A 55 -37.92 101.37 -33.05
N ARG A 56 -38.07 101.97 -31.84
CA ARG A 56 -37.58 101.42 -30.57
C ARG A 56 -38.22 100.10 -30.21
N LEU A 57 -39.56 100.00 -30.18
CA LEU A 57 -40.26 98.74 -29.93
C LEU A 57 -39.90 97.69 -30.97
N SER A 58 -39.73 98.07 -32.24
CA SER A 58 -39.29 97.14 -33.28
C SER A 58 -37.87 96.64 -33.07
N ALA A 59 -36.98 97.48 -32.52
CA ALA A 59 -35.64 97.10 -32.14
C ALA A 59 -35.67 96.15 -30.93
N ASP A 60 -36.47 96.44 -29.91
CA ASP A 60 -36.63 95.60 -28.71
C ASP A 60 -37.26 94.23 -29.06
N VAL A 61 -38.22 94.19 -29.99
CA VAL A 61 -38.76 92.92 -30.50
C VAL A 61 -37.69 92.13 -31.25
N ARG A 62 -36.83 92.78 -32.04
CA ARG A 62 -35.73 92.11 -32.74
C ARG A 62 -34.68 91.58 -31.77
N THR A 63 -34.34 92.31 -30.70
CA THR A 63 -33.40 91.83 -29.68
C THR A 63 -33.98 90.64 -28.92
N ALA A 64 -35.23 90.72 -28.48
CA ALA A 64 -35.91 89.60 -27.83
C ALA A 64 -36.04 88.37 -28.75
N GLN A 65 -36.29 88.57 -30.05
CA GLN A 65 -36.28 87.48 -31.04
C GLN A 65 -34.89 86.86 -31.21
N ALA A 66 -33.82 87.67 -31.19
CA ALA A 66 -32.45 87.17 -31.25
C ALA A 66 -32.08 86.40 -29.98
N GLU A 67 -32.46 86.89 -28.80
CA GLU A 67 -32.26 86.20 -27.52
C GLU A 67 -33.02 84.88 -27.46
N ARG A 68 -34.30 84.87 -27.88
CA ARG A 68 -35.08 83.64 -27.97
C ARG A 68 -34.44 82.62 -28.93
N SER A 69 -33.97 83.08 -30.08
CA SER A 69 -33.28 82.20 -31.05
C SER A 69 -31.98 81.63 -30.49
N ARG A 70 -31.24 82.41 -29.69
CA ARG A 70 -30.04 81.95 -28.96
C ARG A 70 -30.39 80.91 -27.90
N LEU A 71 -31.40 81.19 -27.07
CA LEU A 71 -31.86 80.25 -26.04
C LEU A 71 -32.37 78.94 -26.64
N ASP A 72 -33.10 78.99 -27.76
CA ASP A 72 -33.55 77.80 -28.48
C ASP A 72 -32.36 77.00 -29.03
N ALA A 73 -31.31 77.67 -29.51
CA ALA A 73 -30.08 77.02 -29.95
C ALA A 73 -29.32 76.36 -28.78
N ASP A 74 -29.22 77.03 -27.63
CA ASP A 74 -28.58 76.50 -26.43
C ASP A 74 -29.37 75.31 -25.86
N LEU A 75 -30.71 75.38 -25.85
CA LEU A 75 -31.58 74.27 -25.46
C LEU A 75 -31.39 73.05 -26.36
N ARG A 76 -31.29 73.24 -27.68
CA ARG A 76 -30.98 72.16 -28.62
C ARG A 76 -29.61 71.56 -28.35
N ALA A 77 -28.58 72.40 -28.18
CA ALA A 77 -27.23 71.93 -27.87
C ALA A 77 -27.17 71.17 -26.54
N CYS A 78 -27.91 71.61 -25.52
CA CYS A 78 -28.05 70.88 -24.26
C CYS A 78 -28.80 69.55 -24.44
N GLY A 79 -29.85 69.51 -25.27
CA GLY A 79 -30.57 68.28 -25.64
C GLY A 79 -29.65 67.28 -26.34
N GLU A 80 -28.90 67.72 -27.35
CA GLU A 80 -27.92 66.89 -28.05
C GLU A 80 -26.84 66.34 -27.10
N ARG A 81 -26.32 67.17 -26.19
CA ARG A 81 -25.38 66.71 -25.15
C ARG A 81 -26.02 65.68 -24.22
N SER A 82 -27.27 65.87 -23.82
CA SER A 82 -28.01 64.92 -23.00
C SER A 82 -28.20 63.58 -23.73
N ASP A 83 -28.50 63.60 -25.02
CA ASP A 83 -28.64 62.40 -25.84
C ASP A 83 -27.31 61.66 -26.00
N GLN A 84 -26.21 62.39 -26.22
CA GLN A 84 -24.85 61.83 -26.24
C GLN A 84 -24.49 61.19 -24.90
N LEU A 85 -24.74 61.88 -23.79
CA LEU A 85 -24.53 61.35 -22.44
C LEU A 85 -25.34 60.07 -22.21
N ASN A 86 -26.60 60.04 -22.62
CA ASN A 86 -27.45 58.85 -22.51
C ASN A 86 -26.94 57.69 -23.36
N GLN A 87 -26.40 57.95 -24.56
CA GLN A 87 -25.76 56.93 -25.39
C GLN A 87 -24.50 56.38 -24.73
N HIS A 88 -23.65 57.26 -24.18
CA HIS A 88 -22.46 56.84 -23.43
C HIS A 88 -22.79 56.02 -22.19
N VAL A 89 -23.81 56.41 -21.42
CA VAL A 89 -24.30 55.65 -20.27
C VAL A 89 -24.76 54.25 -20.70
N LYS A 90 -25.50 54.13 -21.79
CA LYS A 90 -25.91 52.82 -22.34
C LYS A 90 -24.72 51.96 -22.77
N ALA A 91 -23.74 52.55 -23.45
CA ALA A 91 -22.53 51.83 -23.87
C ALA A 91 -21.69 51.38 -22.67
N LEU A 92 -21.58 52.21 -21.62
CA LEU A 92 -20.91 51.83 -20.38
C LEU A 92 -21.66 50.71 -19.66
N GLN A 93 -22.99 50.76 -19.61
CA GLN A 93 -23.79 49.69 -19.03
C GLN A 93 -23.56 48.35 -19.73
N GLN A 94 -23.56 48.33 -21.07
CA GLN A 94 -23.27 47.11 -21.84
C GLN A 94 -21.89 46.54 -21.52
N ARG A 95 -20.87 47.39 -21.38
CA ARG A 95 -19.52 46.95 -20.99
C ARG A 95 -19.46 46.43 -19.56
N VAL A 96 -20.26 46.97 -18.64
CA VAL A 96 -20.39 46.45 -17.27
C VAL A 96 -21.03 45.06 -17.31
N ASP A 97 -22.08 44.87 -18.10
CA ASP A 97 -22.77 43.59 -18.25
C ASP A 97 -21.83 42.53 -18.89
N GLU A 98 -20.93 42.91 -19.80
CA GLU A 98 -19.88 42.03 -20.37
C GLU A 98 -18.80 41.63 -19.35
N LEU A 99 -18.54 42.45 -18.34
CA LEU A 99 -17.53 42.15 -17.31
C LEU A 99 -18.01 41.07 -16.34
N GLU A 100 -19.32 40.93 -16.12
CA GLU A 100 -19.90 39.94 -15.20
C GLU A 100 -19.54 38.48 -15.56
N PRO A 101 -19.75 37.99 -16.80
CA PRO A 101 -19.36 36.63 -17.16
C PRO A 101 -17.83 36.43 -17.16
N LEU A 102 -17.05 37.48 -17.44
CA LEU A 102 -15.59 37.41 -17.36
C LEU A 102 -15.11 37.29 -15.90
N GLN A 103 -15.73 38.00 -14.96
CA GLN A 103 -15.46 37.85 -13.55
C GLN A 103 -15.80 36.44 -13.05
N ALA A 104 -16.94 35.88 -13.51
CA ALA A 104 -17.31 34.50 -13.21
C ALA A 104 -16.27 33.50 -13.78
N GLN A 105 -15.81 33.70 -15.02
CA GLN A 105 -14.75 32.86 -15.63
C GLN A 105 -13.43 32.93 -14.85
N VAL A 106 -13.01 34.13 -14.44
CA VAL A 106 -11.80 34.30 -13.60
C VAL A 106 -11.97 33.57 -12.26
N GLY A 107 -13.16 33.60 -11.66
CA GLY A 107 -13.48 32.83 -10.46
C GLY A 107 -13.38 31.31 -10.67
N GLY A 108 -13.90 30.82 -11.80
CA GLY A 108 -13.82 29.41 -12.21
C GLY A 108 -12.37 28.97 -12.42
N LEU A 109 -11.59 29.73 -13.20
CA LEU A 109 -10.17 29.44 -13.46
C LEU A 109 -9.31 29.50 -12.20
N ARG A 110 -9.63 30.38 -11.24
CA ARG A 110 -8.95 30.42 -9.94
C ARG A 110 -9.23 29.16 -9.13
N SER A 111 -10.49 28.73 -9.09
CA SER A 111 -10.89 27.50 -8.40
C SER A 111 -10.25 26.26 -9.04
N GLU A 112 -10.18 26.22 -10.36
CA GLU A 112 -9.53 25.13 -11.09
C GLU A 112 -8.01 25.11 -10.86
N ASN A 113 -7.34 26.27 -10.89
CA ASN A 113 -5.93 26.37 -10.54
C ASN A 113 -5.66 25.91 -9.10
N ALA A 114 -6.49 26.30 -8.14
CA ALA A 114 -6.36 25.85 -6.76
C ALA A 114 -6.52 24.32 -6.64
N ARG A 115 -7.45 23.74 -7.40
CA ARG A 115 -7.65 22.28 -7.46
C ARG A 115 -6.43 21.58 -8.07
N LEU A 116 -5.92 22.06 -9.20
CA LEU A 116 -4.75 21.49 -9.86
C LEU A 116 -3.49 21.61 -8.99
N GLN A 117 -3.33 22.70 -8.25
CA GLN A 117 -2.26 22.86 -7.28
C GLN A 117 -2.37 21.83 -6.15
N ALA A 118 -3.57 21.63 -5.59
CA ALA A 118 -3.79 20.61 -4.55
C ALA A 118 -3.53 19.19 -5.06
N GLU A 119 -3.94 18.88 -6.30
CA GLU A 119 -3.67 17.59 -6.95
C GLU A 119 -2.16 17.38 -7.18
N SER A 120 -1.45 18.42 -7.64
CA SER A 120 0.01 18.37 -7.82
C SER A 120 0.74 18.10 -6.51
N THR A 121 0.37 18.79 -5.43
CA THR A 121 0.94 18.56 -4.09
C THR A 121 0.64 17.12 -3.62
N ARG A 122 -0.60 16.65 -3.80
CA ARG A 122 -0.97 15.28 -3.43
C ARG A 122 -0.15 14.23 -4.18
N MET A 123 0.03 14.40 -5.48
CA MET A 123 0.85 13.51 -6.31
C MET A 123 2.33 13.55 -5.90
N GLN A 124 2.85 14.72 -5.51
CA GLN A 124 4.21 14.86 -4.99
C GLN A 124 4.38 14.14 -3.64
N GLU A 125 3.43 14.26 -2.73
CA GLU A 125 3.43 13.54 -1.46
C GLU A 125 3.33 12.03 -1.66
N GLU A 126 2.48 11.56 -2.57
CA GLU A 126 2.35 10.15 -2.90
C GLU A 126 3.65 9.59 -3.50
N ASN A 127 4.27 10.32 -4.42
CA ASN A 127 5.57 9.95 -4.98
C ASN A 127 6.66 9.89 -3.90
N ALA A 128 6.69 10.84 -2.96
CA ALA A 128 7.64 10.82 -1.86
C ALA A 128 7.46 9.58 -0.97
N ARG A 129 6.21 9.25 -0.63
CA ARG A 129 5.88 8.03 0.14
C ARG A 129 6.28 6.76 -0.60
N ASN A 130 6.03 6.70 -1.91
CA ASN A 130 6.41 5.54 -2.73
C ASN A 130 7.92 5.38 -2.81
N VAL A 131 8.68 6.47 -2.93
CA VAL A 131 10.15 6.45 -2.91
C VAL A 131 10.67 5.95 -1.57
N GLU A 132 10.12 6.44 -0.45
CA GLU A 132 10.51 6.00 0.89
C GLU A 132 10.21 4.50 1.10
N ALA A 133 9.02 4.03 0.69
CA ALA A 133 8.66 2.62 0.76
C ALA A 133 9.59 1.75 -0.11
N LEU A 134 9.96 2.19 -1.31
CA LEU A 134 10.92 1.47 -2.15
C LEU A 134 12.31 1.42 -1.52
N GLN A 135 12.78 2.51 -0.91
CA GLN A 135 14.05 2.53 -0.18
C GLN A 135 14.06 1.56 1.00
N GLN A 136 12.97 1.49 1.77
CA GLN A 136 12.81 0.52 2.85
C GLN A 136 12.90 -0.92 2.34
N ARG A 137 12.16 -1.25 1.27
CA ARG A 137 12.19 -2.60 0.67
C ARG A 137 13.57 -2.96 0.10
N VAL A 138 14.28 -2.01 -0.49
CA VAL A 138 15.67 -2.22 -0.93
C VAL A 138 16.58 -2.50 0.26
N GLY A 139 16.43 -1.74 1.35
CA GLY A 139 17.16 -1.97 2.60
C GLY A 139 16.87 -3.34 3.23
N GLU A 140 15.66 -3.88 3.08
CA GLU A 140 15.30 -5.25 3.52
C GLU A 140 15.91 -6.34 2.63
N LEU A 141 16.09 -6.07 1.33
CA LEU A 141 16.66 -7.03 0.38
C LEU A 141 18.17 -7.25 0.62
N GLU A 142 18.92 -6.23 1.04
CA GLU A 142 20.36 -6.34 1.32
C GLU A 142 20.72 -7.42 2.36
N PRO A 143 20.15 -7.43 3.59
CA PRO A 143 20.45 -8.46 4.58
C PRO A 143 19.94 -9.85 4.16
N LEU A 144 18.84 -9.93 3.42
CA LEU A 144 18.35 -11.20 2.87
C LEU A 144 19.31 -11.76 1.83
N GLN A 145 19.85 -10.92 0.94
CA GLN A 145 20.88 -11.33 -0.02
C GLN A 145 22.14 -11.81 0.70
N ALA A 146 22.57 -11.12 1.76
CA ALA A 146 23.69 -11.55 2.58
C ALA A 146 23.43 -12.91 3.26
N GLN A 147 22.22 -13.12 3.81
CA GLN A 147 21.81 -14.40 4.39
C GLN A 147 21.82 -15.53 3.37
N VAL A 148 21.29 -15.32 2.16
CA VAL A 148 21.33 -16.30 1.08
C VAL A 148 22.78 -16.64 0.70
N GLY A 149 23.67 -15.64 0.66
CA GLY A 149 25.10 -15.85 0.47
C GLY A 149 25.70 -16.74 1.56
N GLY A 150 25.44 -16.41 2.83
CA GLY A 150 25.92 -17.19 3.99
C GLY A 150 25.42 -18.64 3.98
N LEU A 151 24.12 -18.85 3.75
CA LEU A 151 23.53 -20.19 3.66
C LEU A 151 24.08 -21.02 2.49
N ARG A 152 24.42 -20.38 1.37
CA ARG A 152 25.07 -21.06 0.23
C ARG A 152 26.49 -21.51 0.58
N SER A 153 27.27 -20.64 1.23
CA SER A 153 28.61 -20.99 1.69
C SER A 153 28.57 -22.11 2.73
N GLU A 154 27.62 -22.07 3.66
CA GLU A 154 27.44 -23.12 4.66
C GLU A 154 27.01 -24.46 4.05
N ASN A 155 26.09 -24.45 3.10
CA ASN A 155 25.73 -25.66 2.34
C ASN A 155 26.93 -26.25 1.60
N ALA A 156 27.74 -25.42 0.95
CA ALA A 156 28.96 -25.89 0.27
C ALA A 156 29.96 -26.50 1.27
N ARG A 157 30.08 -25.93 2.47
CA ARG A 157 30.92 -26.46 3.56
C ARG A 157 30.44 -27.83 4.04
N LEU A 158 29.15 -27.95 4.35
CA LEU A 158 28.52 -29.20 4.80
C LEU A 158 28.59 -30.30 3.72
N GLN A 159 28.43 -29.94 2.45
CA GLN A 159 28.61 -30.87 1.34
C GLN A 159 30.05 -31.40 1.28
N ALA A 160 31.05 -30.52 1.39
CA ALA A 160 32.45 -30.93 1.41
C ALA A 160 32.80 -31.81 2.63
N GLU A 161 32.23 -31.51 3.80
CA GLU A 161 32.38 -32.33 5.01
C GLU A 161 31.75 -33.72 4.83
N SER A 162 30.55 -33.78 4.25
CA SER A 162 29.88 -35.05 3.94
C SER A 162 30.71 -35.90 2.98
N THR A 163 31.28 -35.32 1.92
CA THR A 163 32.18 -36.04 1.00
C THR A 163 33.44 -36.53 1.71
N ARG A 164 34.04 -35.72 2.60
CA ARG A 164 35.21 -36.15 3.38
C ARG A 164 34.88 -37.31 4.31
N MET A 165 33.75 -37.27 5.00
CA MET A 165 33.31 -38.37 5.87
C MET A 165 33.01 -39.64 5.07
N GLN A 166 32.44 -39.52 3.87
CA GLN A 166 32.24 -40.64 2.95
C GLN A 166 33.57 -41.26 2.51
N ASP A 167 34.54 -40.44 2.10
CA ASP A 167 35.88 -40.91 1.72
C ASP A 167 36.58 -41.61 2.89
N GLU A 168 36.49 -41.05 4.10
CA GLU A 168 37.05 -41.65 5.31
C GLU A 168 36.38 -42.99 5.64
N THR A 169 35.05 -43.06 5.51
CA THR A 169 34.31 -44.31 5.70
C THR A 169 34.76 -45.37 4.69
N THR A 170 34.88 -45.01 3.42
CA THR A 170 35.37 -45.92 2.37
C THR A 170 36.79 -46.42 2.68
N ARG A 171 37.71 -45.54 3.06
CA ARG A 171 39.08 -45.92 3.44
C ARG A 171 39.10 -46.85 4.65
N ASN A 172 38.26 -46.59 5.66
CA ASN A 172 38.17 -47.44 6.84
C ASN A 172 37.62 -48.83 6.49
N VAL A 173 36.61 -48.90 5.60
CA VAL A 173 36.09 -50.18 5.10
C VAL A 173 37.15 -50.96 4.33
N GLU A 174 37.88 -50.31 3.42
CA GLU A 174 38.99 -50.94 2.68
C GLU A 174 40.09 -51.44 3.63
N ALA A 175 40.48 -50.65 4.63
CA ALA A 175 41.46 -51.04 5.63
C ALA A 175 41.00 -52.23 6.50
N LEU A 176 39.72 -52.26 6.87
CA LEU A 176 39.13 -53.39 7.59
C LEU A 176 39.09 -54.64 6.73
N GLN A 177 38.72 -54.53 5.45
CA GLN A 177 38.76 -55.64 4.50
C GLN A 177 40.18 -56.21 4.35
N GLN A 178 41.19 -55.34 4.25
CA GLN A 178 42.59 -55.77 4.21
C GLN A 178 42.99 -56.53 5.48
N ARG A 179 42.66 -56.00 6.67
CA ARG A 179 42.94 -56.68 7.94
C ARG A 179 42.23 -58.03 8.07
N VAL A 180 40.99 -58.14 7.61
CA VAL A 180 40.27 -59.42 7.56
C VAL A 180 41.00 -60.40 6.63
N GLY A 181 41.44 -59.96 5.45
CA GLY A 181 42.23 -60.77 4.53
C GLY A 181 43.58 -61.20 5.10
N GLU A 182 44.22 -60.42 5.97
CA GLU A 182 45.44 -60.80 6.69
C GLU A 182 45.18 -61.82 7.82
N LEU A 183 43.99 -61.79 8.45
CA LEU A 183 43.61 -62.72 9.51
C LEU A 183 43.34 -64.14 8.97
N GLU A 184 42.80 -64.28 7.75
CA GLU A 184 42.52 -65.58 7.13
C GLU A 184 43.74 -66.53 7.03
N PRO A 185 44.89 -66.13 6.43
CA PRO A 185 46.06 -67.00 6.35
C PRO A 185 46.67 -67.29 7.72
N LEU A 186 46.62 -66.33 8.66
CA LEU A 186 47.08 -66.53 10.04
C LEU A 186 46.23 -67.58 10.78
N GLN A 187 44.90 -67.55 10.60
CA GLN A 187 44.01 -68.60 11.11
C GLN A 187 44.36 -69.96 10.52
N GLY A 188 44.65 -70.02 9.21
CA GLY A 188 45.17 -71.23 8.54
C GLY A 188 46.48 -71.73 9.14
N GLN A 189 47.44 -70.83 9.42
CA GLN A 189 48.71 -71.17 10.08
C GLN A 189 48.49 -71.73 11.49
N ILE A 190 47.61 -71.13 12.29
CA ILE A 190 47.27 -71.63 13.64
C ILE A 190 46.68 -73.04 13.54
N PHE A 191 45.78 -73.30 12.60
CA PHE A 191 45.22 -74.64 12.38
C PHE A 191 46.31 -75.66 11.98
N GLY A 192 47.20 -75.28 11.06
CA GLY A 192 48.34 -76.10 10.66
C GLY A 192 49.26 -76.43 11.83
N LEU A 193 49.68 -75.43 12.61
CA LEU A 193 50.53 -75.60 13.80
C LEU A 193 49.86 -76.43 14.90
N ARG A 194 48.54 -76.32 15.07
CA ARG A 194 47.77 -77.16 16.00
C ARG A 194 47.77 -78.62 15.56
N SER A 195 47.59 -78.87 14.26
CA SER A 195 47.61 -80.22 13.69
C SER A 195 48.99 -80.86 13.81
N GLU A 196 50.05 -80.09 13.52
CA GLU A 196 51.44 -80.54 13.71
C GLU A 196 51.73 -80.84 15.19
N ASN A 197 51.31 -79.97 16.11
CA ASN A 197 51.44 -80.23 17.56
C ASN A 197 50.72 -81.51 17.99
N ALA A 198 49.51 -81.77 17.48
CA ALA A 198 48.79 -82.99 17.76
C ALA A 198 49.54 -84.23 17.25
N ARG A 199 50.15 -84.14 16.05
CA ARG A 199 50.97 -85.21 15.48
C ARG A 199 52.22 -85.47 16.31
N LEU A 200 52.98 -84.42 16.65
CA LEU A 200 54.18 -84.52 17.49
C LEU A 200 53.86 -85.07 18.87
N ARG A 201 52.70 -84.71 19.47
CA ARG A 201 52.24 -85.31 20.72
C ARG A 201 51.96 -86.80 20.58
N ALA A 202 51.27 -87.21 19.52
CA ALA A 202 50.99 -88.63 19.25
C ALA A 202 52.27 -89.45 19.03
N GLU A 203 53.26 -88.86 18.33
CA GLU A 203 54.58 -89.46 18.17
C GLU A 203 55.32 -89.56 19.51
N SER A 204 55.24 -88.52 20.35
CA SER A 204 55.82 -88.54 21.69
C SER A 204 55.16 -89.58 22.60
N THR A 205 53.84 -89.78 22.55
CA THR A 205 53.19 -90.88 23.31
C THR A 205 53.62 -92.23 22.77
N ARG A 206 53.67 -92.41 21.44
CA ARG A 206 54.16 -93.66 20.85
C ARG A 206 55.59 -93.98 21.27
N MET A 207 56.49 -93.00 21.22
CA MET A 207 57.86 -93.18 21.70
C MET A 207 57.88 -93.49 23.20
N GLN A 208 57.03 -92.85 24.01
CA GLN A 208 56.90 -93.19 25.43
C GLN A 208 56.42 -94.64 25.63
N ASP A 209 55.39 -95.07 24.91
CA ASP A 209 54.86 -96.43 24.94
C ASP A 209 55.89 -97.47 24.48
N GLU A 210 56.68 -97.14 23.45
CA GLU A 210 57.81 -97.98 23.01
C GLU A 210 58.88 -98.05 24.11
N THR A 211 59.20 -96.93 24.78
CA THR A 211 60.17 -96.96 25.89
C THR A 211 59.65 -97.67 27.13
N THR A 212 58.35 -97.57 27.47
CA THR A 212 57.75 -98.33 28.58
C THR A 212 57.70 -99.81 28.22
N GLY A 213 57.29 -100.17 27.01
CA GLY A 213 57.33 -101.54 26.51
C GLY A 213 58.72 -102.15 26.56
N LEU A 214 59.75 -101.46 26.06
CA LEU A 214 61.14 -101.92 26.16
C LEU A 214 61.64 -102.01 27.61
N ARG A 215 61.17 -101.12 28.49
CA ARG A 215 61.51 -101.13 29.92
C ARG A 215 60.84 -102.31 30.63
N ASP A 216 59.59 -102.60 30.30
CA ASP A 216 58.84 -103.75 30.77
C ASP A 216 59.45 -105.06 30.24
N GLU A 217 59.87 -105.11 28.97
CA GLU A 217 60.63 -106.24 28.42
C GLU A 217 61.97 -106.44 29.14
N LEU A 218 62.68 -105.35 29.44
CA LEU A 218 63.92 -105.39 30.20
C LEU A 218 63.67 -105.87 31.64
N ASP A 219 62.62 -105.38 32.30
CA ASP A 219 62.26 -105.78 33.65
C ASP A 219 61.68 -107.20 33.68
N ALA A 220 60.96 -107.66 32.65
CA ALA A 220 60.52 -109.03 32.45
C ALA A 220 61.70 -109.97 32.17
N ALA A 221 62.68 -109.58 31.36
CA ALA A 221 63.92 -110.32 31.18
C ALA A 221 64.73 -110.38 32.49
N ARG A 222 64.76 -109.28 33.26
CA ARG A 222 65.36 -109.24 34.61
C ARG A 222 64.56 -110.01 35.66
N ALA A 223 63.25 -110.12 35.52
CA ALA A 223 62.34 -110.87 36.40
C ALA A 223 62.36 -112.36 36.07
N ALA A 224 62.41 -112.73 34.79
CA ALA A 224 62.75 -114.08 34.32
C ALA A 224 64.15 -114.49 34.78
N ALA A 225 65.08 -113.53 34.89
CA ALA A 225 66.37 -113.73 35.54
C ALA A 225 66.32 -113.69 37.09
N ARG A 226 65.23 -113.24 37.72
CA ARG A 226 65.09 -113.07 39.18
C ARG A 226 64.02 -113.94 39.87
N GLY A 227 63.17 -114.68 39.15
CA GLY A 227 62.27 -115.66 39.78
C GLY A 227 61.58 -116.59 38.77
N VAL A 228 61.38 -117.90 38.98
CA VAL A 228 61.22 -118.65 40.25
C VAL A 228 60.68 -117.75 41.36
N SER A 229 59.35 -117.65 41.45
CA SER A 229 58.56 -117.46 42.68
C SER A 229 57.49 -116.34 42.60
N LEU A 230 56.23 -116.80 42.74
CA LEU A 230 55.00 -116.15 43.26
C LEU A 230 54.31 -115.10 42.36
N SER A 231 53.08 -115.28 41.87
CA SER A 231 51.75 -115.54 42.50
C SER A 231 51.09 -114.30 43.13
N GLY A 232 49.93 -113.91 42.57
CA GLY A 232 48.81 -113.38 43.34
C GLY A 232 48.24 -112.02 42.93
N ALA A 233 46.98 -112.03 42.43
CA ALA A 233 45.82 -111.14 42.69
C ALA A 233 46.02 -109.61 42.83
N GLY A 234 45.13 -108.72 42.41
CA GLY A 234 43.69 -108.79 42.15
C GLY A 234 43.14 -107.35 42.19
N MET A 235 41.98 -107.16 41.56
CA MET A 235 41.21 -105.92 41.38
C MET A 235 40.84 -105.20 42.68
N ASP A 236 40.48 -103.91 42.51
CA ASP A 236 39.31 -103.20 43.08
C ASP A 236 39.65 -101.68 43.07
N SER A 237 38.76 -100.68 42.95
CA SER A 237 37.33 -100.60 43.22
C SER A 237 36.87 -99.15 42.95
N LEU A 238 35.60 -98.99 42.53
CA LEU A 238 34.59 -98.01 42.99
C LEU A 238 34.94 -96.48 42.88
N THR A 239 34.04 -95.52 42.67
CA THR A 239 32.61 -95.40 42.97
C THR A 239 32.08 -94.09 42.39
N LEU A 240 30.81 -94.12 41.96
CA LEU A 240 29.76 -93.10 42.08
C LEU A 240 30.12 -91.60 42.17
N ARG A 241 29.49 -90.79 41.30
CA ARG A 241 28.35 -89.98 41.78
C ARG A 241 27.42 -89.50 40.67
N ASN A 242 26.14 -89.74 40.97
CA ASN A 242 24.93 -89.40 40.24
C ASN A 242 24.53 -87.94 40.54
N VAL A 243 23.66 -87.38 39.69
CA VAL A 243 22.50 -86.50 39.99
C VAL A 243 22.37 -85.24 39.11
N GLU A 244 21.36 -85.33 38.22
CA GLU A 244 20.28 -84.39 37.84
C GLU A 244 20.64 -82.92 37.49
N THR A 245 20.41 -82.43 36.26
CA THR A 245 19.12 -82.04 35.63
C THR A 245 18.17 -81.25 36.52
N VAL A 246 18.11 -79.92 36.33
CA VAL A 246 16.85 -79.14 36.29
C VAL A 246 17.11 -77.89 35.42
N ALA A 247 16.42 -77.81 34.29
CA ALA A 247 15.87 -76.57 33.75
C ALA A 247 14.35 -76.57 34.11
N PRO A 248 13.54 -75.50 33.95
CA PRO A 248 13.79 -74.26 33.20
C PRO A 248 13.24 -72.96 33.83
N ALA A 249 13.55 -71.85 33.14
CA ALA A 249 12.94 -70.50 33.05
C ALA A 249 11.79 -70.03 33.98
N PRO A 250 11.71 -68.70 34.15
CA PRO A 250 10.50 -67.95 33.84
C PRO A 250 10.71 -67.08 32.59
N ASP A 251 9.80 -67.28 31.65
CA ASP A 251 9.50 -66.44 30.49
C ASP A 251 8.99 -65.06 30.96
N GLU A 252 9.83 -64.03 30.85
CA GLU A 252 9.36 -62.64 30.93
C GLU A 252 8.79 -62.25 29.57
N GLY A 253 7.46 -62.11 29.55
CA GLY A 253 6.67 -61.84 28.37
C GLY A 253 7.20 -60.66 27.55
N ILE A 254 7.35 -60.92 26.26
CA ILE A 254 7.59 -59.93 25.22
C ILE A 254 6.47 -58.89 25.30
N GLY A 255 6.77 -57.76 25.96
CA GLY A 255 5.87 -56.63 26.07
C GLY A 255 5.47 -56.15 24.68
N ARG A 256 4.16 -56.04 24.46
CA ARG A 256 3.56 -55.51 23.23
C ARG A 256 4.15 -54.13 22.98
N ARG A 257 5.00 -53.99 21.96
CA ARG A 257 5.59 -52.73 21.52
C ARG A 257 4.93 -52.30 20.23
N ASP A 258 4.20 -51.20 20.28
CA ASP A 258 3.61 -50.60 19.09
C ASP A 258 4.63 -49.70 18.38
N PRO A 259 4.65 -49.62 17.05
CA PRO A 259 5.57 -48.75 16.33
C PRO A 259 5.07 -47.29 16.40
N LEU A 260 5.52 -46.55 17.40
CA LEU A 260 5.13 -45.15 17.63
C LEU A 260 5.56 -44.22 16.48
N ILE A 261 6.53 -44.64 15.66
CA ILE A 261 6.93 -44.00 14.40
C ILE A 261 5.80 -43.84 13.37
N ASP A 262 4.69 -44.58 13.54
CA ASP A 262 3.54 -44.48 12.65
C ASP A 262 2.64 -43.27 12.93
N ILE A 263 2.91 -42.51 13.99
CA ILE A 263 2.30 -41.19 14.24
C ILE A 263 3.04 -40.14 13.40
N ASN A 264 2.32 -39.13 12.91
CA ASN A 264 2.95 -38.06 12.14
C ASN A 264 3.96 -37.29 13.01
N GLU A 265 5.10 -36.93 12.41
CA GLU A 265 6.17 -36.16 13.04
C GLU A 265 6.96 -36.87 14.16
N ILE A 266 6.58 -38.10 14.54
CA ILE A 266 7.41 -38.97 15.38
C ILE A 266 8.43 -39.69 14.49
N GLY A 267 9.68 -39.21 14.51
CA GLY A 267 10.81 -39.90 13.90
C GLY A 267 11.45 -40.96 14.83
N LEU A 268 12.36 -41.78 14.29
CA LEU A 268 13.12 -42.81 15.03
C LEU A 268 13.75 -42.30 16.34
N VAL A 269 14.21 -41.05 16.36
CA VAL A 269 14.84 -40.43 17.53
C VAL A 269 13.83 -40.15 18.65
N TYR A 270 12.63 -39.66 18.29
CA TYR A 270 11.57 -39.39 19.27
C TYR A 270 10.90 -40.67 19.73
N GLU A 271 10.72 -41.63 18.84
CA GLU A 271 10.27 -42.97 19.17
C GLU A 271 11.22 -43.64 20.20
N GLN A 272 12.54 -43.58 19.98
CA GLN A 272 13.50 -44.14 20.93
C GLN A 272 13.45 -43.43 22.29
N ARG A 273 13.33 -42.09 22.31
CA ARG A 273 13.19 -41.33 23.57
C ARG A 273 11.92 -41.71 24.34
N LEU A 274 10.81 -41.96 23.65
CA LEU A 274 9.57 -42.43 24.27
C LEU A 274 9.73 -43.84 24.85
N PHE A 275 10.42 -44.73 24.14
CA PHE A 275 10.71 -46.08 24.64
C PHE A 275 11.66 -46.06 25.85
N ASP A 276 12.70 -45.22 25.81
CA ASP A 276 13.64 -45.05 26.93
C ASP A 276 12.93 -44.48 28.18
N ALA A 277 11.86 -43.69 27.98
CA ALA A 277 10.99 -43.18 29.03
C ALA A 277 9.87 -44.16 29.47
N GLY A 278 9.83 -45.37 28.91
CA GLY A 278 8.89 -46.44 29.30
C GLY A 278 7.55 -46.42 28.57
N VAL A 279 7.40 -45.64 27.50
CA VAL A 279 6.18 -45.55 26.68
C VAL A 279 6.32 -46.47 25.47
N PHE A 280 5.74 -47.66 25.55
CA PHE A 280 5.90 -48.74 24.55
C PHE A 280 4.69 -48.96 23.64
N THR A 281 3.52 -48.41 23.95
CA THR A 281 2.27 -48.61 23.19
C THR A 281 1.56 -47.32 22.83
N PHE A 282 0.72 -47.37 21.79
CA PHE A 282 -0.16 -46.24 21.44
C PHE A 282 -1.13 -45.91 22.56
N GLU A 283 -1.56 -46.91 23.33
CA GLU A 283 -2.45 -46.75 24.47
C GLU A 283 -1.79 -46.00 25.63
N GLN A 284 -0.50 -46.27 25.89
CA GLN A 284 0.27 -45.54 26.90
C GLN A 284 0.45 -44.07 26.49
N LEU A 285 0.81 -43.81 25.22
CA LEU A 285 0.98 -42.44 24.71
C LEU A 285 -0.36 -41.66 24.69
N ALA A 286 -1.46 -42.32 24.33
CA ALA A 286 -2.81 -41.75 24.32
C ALA A 286 -3.33 -41.30 25.69
N GLY A 287 -2.80 -41.92 26.77
CA GLY A 287 -3.17 -41.63 28.15
C GLY A 287 -2.34 -40.52 28.81
N MET A 288 -1.27 -40.05 28.17
CA MET A 288 -0.40 -39.00 28.73
C MET A 288 -0.95 -37.60 28.45
N ALA A 289 -0.62 -36.66 29.34
CA ALA A 289 -0.85 -35.24 29.05
C ALA A 289 0.19 -34.76 28.01
N PRO A 290 -0.19 -33.86 27.08
CA PRO A 290 0.75 -33.31 26.09
C PRO A 290 2.02 -32.72 26.70
N GLU A 291 1.93 -32.18 27.92
CA GLU A 291 3.07 -31.59 28.63
C GLU A 291 4.06 -32.63 29.16
N ASP A 292 3.57 -33.81 29.56
CA ASP A 292 4.44 -34.92 29.97
C ASP A 292 5.18 -35.49 28.77
N VAL A 293 4.51 -35.59 27.62
CA VAL A 293 5.13 -35.99 26.34
C VAL A 293 6.20 -34.97 25.93
N ARG A 294 5.92 -33.67 26.05
CA ARG A 294 6.89 -32.61 25.75
C ARG A 294 8.12 -32.66 26.66
N SER A 295 7.91 -32.96 27.95
CA SER A 295 8.99 -33.12 28.94
C SER A 295 9.91 -34.30 28.58
N ILE A 296 9.35 -35.44 28.19
CA ILE A 296 10.11 -36.64 27.76
C ILE A 296 10.93 -36.37 26.50
N ILE A 297 10.32 -35.69 25.52
CA ILE A 297 10.99 -35.42 24.24
C ILE A 297 12.06 -34.35 24.39
N SER A 298 11.88 -33.38 25.30
CA SER A 298 12.79 -32.25 25.53
C SER A 298 13.26 -31.62 24.19
N PRO A 299 12.34 -31.04 23.41
CA PRO A 299 12.68 -30.41 22.13
C PRO A 299 13.49 -29.13 22.36
N GLU A 300 14.38 -28.83 21.43
CA GLU A 300 15.07 -27.54 21.41
C GLU A 300 14.10 -26.39 21.08
N SER A 301 14.40 -25.17 21.54
CA SER A 301 13.50 -24.00 21.37
C SER A 301 13.12 -23.64 19.93
N TRP A 302 13.87 -24.12 18.95
CA TRP A 302 13.63 -23.94 17.51
C TRP A 302 12.90 -25.13 16.85
N GLN A 303 12.66 -26.23 17.57
CA GLN A 303 11.93 -27.39 17.07
C GLN A 303 10.44 -27.20 17.33
N ASN A 304 9.67 -26.99 16.26
CA ASN A 304 8.22 -26.93 16.33
C ASN A 304 7.68 -28.37 16.37
N ILE A 305 7.35 -28.85 17.57
CA ILE A 305 6.65 -30.13 17.77
C ILE A 305 5.24 -29.85 18.28
N SER A 306 4.28 -30.71 17.92
CA SER A 306 2.89 -30.65 18.39
C SER A 306 2.54 -31.91 19.19
N PRO A 307 2.91 -32.01 20.48
CA PRO A 307 2.57 -33.15 21.33
C PRO A 307 1.07 -33.41 21.42
N GLU A 308 0.24 -32.38 21.25
CA GLU A 308 -1.22 -32.47 21.21
C GLU A 308 -1.70 -33.33 20.04
N ASP A 309 -1.11 -33.14 18.87
CA ASP A 309 -1.44 -33.90 17.65
C ASP A 309 -0.98 -35.35 17.80
N TRP A 310 0.16 -35.58 18.46
CA TRP A 310 0.68 -36.93 18.71
C TRP A 310 -0.22 -37.73 19.66
N VAL A 311 -0.71 -37.11 20.73
CA VAL A 311 -1.64 -37.74 21.67
C VAL A 311 -3.01 -38.00 21.01
N ALA A 312 -3.48 -37.10 20.14
CA ALA A 312 -4.71 -37.29 19.39
C ALA A 312 -4.62 -38.44 18.38
N GLU A 313 -3.51 -38.54 17.64
CA GLU A 313 -3.28 -39.61 16.69
C GLU A 313 -3.00 -40.96 17.39
N ALA A 314 -2.29 -40.95 18.52
CA ALA A 314 -2.09 -42.12 19.36
C ALA A 314 -3.42 -42.72 19.87
N LYS A 315 -4.43 -41.89 20.19
CA LYS A 315 -5.77 -42.37 20.56
C LYS A 315 -6.44 -43.14 19.42
N LEU A 316 -6.35 -42.61 18.19
CA LEU A 316 -6.90 -43.27 17.01
C LEU A 316 -6.21 -44.61 16.74
N PHE A 317 -4.87 -44.67 16.87
CA PHE A 317 -4.15 -45.93 16.71
C PHE A 317 -4.41 -46.92 17.84
N ALA A 318 -4.53 -46.46 19.09
CA ALA A 318 -4.92 -47.32 20.21
C ALA A 318 -6.29 -47.96 19.97
N GLU A 319 -7.26 -47.22 19.44
CA GLU A 319 -8.58 -47.75 19.06
C GLU A 319 -8.49 -48.77 17.93
N GLN A 320 -7.69 -48.51 16.89
CA GLN A 320 -7.47 -49.45 15.78
C GLN A 320 -6.76 -50.73 16.23
N VAL A 321 -5.82 -50.62 17.16
CA VAL A 321 -5.08 -51.74 17.75
C VAL A 321 -5.99 -52.57 18.68
N ARG A 322 -6.93 -51.93 19.40
CA ARG A 322 -7.99 -52.63 20.15
C ARG A 322 -9.00 -53.31 19.24
N ALA A 323 -9.34 -52.69 18.10
CA ALA A 323 -10.27 -53.22 17.11
C ALA A 323 -9.63 -54.26 16.16
N GLY A 324 -8.29 -54.43 16.20
CA GLY A 324 -7.55 -55.35 15.33
C GLY A 324 -7.45 -54.90 13.86
N THR A 325 -7.76 -53.62 13.57
CA THR A 325 -7.81 -53.05 12.21
C THR A 325 -6.60 -52.20 11.86
N TYR A 326 -5.67 -52.03 12.81
CA TYR A 326 -4.45 -51.25 12.62
C TYR A 326 -3.57 -51.82 11.49
N ARG A 327 -3.07 -50.94 10.63
CA ARG A 327 -2.07 -51.27 9.60
C ARG A 327 -0.86 -50.36 9.73
N ARG A 328 0.32 -50.97 9.64
CA ARG A 328 1.60 -50.24 9.69
C ARG A 328 1.75 -49.35 8.46
N ARG A 329 2.23 -48.12 8.68
CA ARG A 329 2.60 -47.16 7.62
C ARG A 329 3.65 -47.80 6.70
N GLY A 330 3.31 -48.01 5.43
CA GLY A 330 4.20 -48.62 4.42
C GLY A 330 3.87 -50.06 4.01
N GLN A 331 2.84 -50.69 4.58
CA GLN A 331 2.26 -51.92 4.04
C GLN A 331 1.00 -51.56 3.25
N SER A 332 1.14 -51.41 1.92
CA SER A 332 0.05 -51.30 0.95
C SER A 332 0.19 -52.39 -0.10
#